data_AF-A0A951D456-F1
#
_entry.id   AF-A0A951D456-F1
#
_cell.length_a   1.000
_cell.length_b   1.000
_cell.length_c   1.000
_cell.angle_alpha   90.00
_cell.angle_beta   90.00
_cell.angle_gamma   90.00
#
_symmetry.space_group_name_H-M   'P 1'
#
loop_
_entity.id
_entity.type
_entity.pdbx_description
1 polymer ?
#
loop_
_entity_poly.entity_id
_entity_poly.type
_entity_poly.pdbx_seq_one_letter_code
_entity_poly.pdbx_strand_id
1 'polypeptide(L)'
;MSSTSEAGSWRVAGTGPTSGGIRALCARPTRLRVALVALERPDGLLIERLLDVGLAVVAVHSNEVKAMRPRYSLSGGKSDSFDSFVLAELARTDSHRFRVLVPDSDRNKALRAMTRARESLVRTRVGLANQLRDRLRVLLARRQQGVLVS
;
A
#
# COMPACT_ATOMS: atom_id res chain seq x y z
N MET A 1 -2.24 -23.69 34.29
CA MET A 1 -2.90 -23.65 32.97
C MET A 1 -3.06 -22.18 32.60
N SER A 2 -2.06 -21.61 31.93
CA SER A 2 -2.02 -20.19 31.57
C SER A 2 -1.59 -20.12 30.11
N SER A 3 -2.55 -20.13 29.19
CA SER A 3 -2.31 -20.01 27.75
C SER A 3 -2.56 -18.58 27.34
N THR A 4 -1.50 -17.79 27.29
CA THR A 4 -1.49 -16.42 26.75
C THR A 4 -1.63 -16.50 25.23
N SER A 5 -2.71 -15.95 24.69
CA SER A 5 -2.95 -15.85 23.24
C SER A 5 -2.12 -14.72 22.64
N GLU A 6 -1.03 -15.05 21.95
CA GLU A 6 -0.34 -14.15 21.02
C GLU A 6 -1.19 -13.97 19.75
N ALA A 7 -2.22 -13.13 19.84
CA ALA A 7 -2.83 -12.55 18.66
C ALA A 7 -1.88 -11.45 18.14
N GLY A 8 -1.04 -11.84 17.17
CA GLY A 8 -0.06 -10.96 16.52
C GLY A 8 -0.68 -9.67 16.00
N SER A 9 -0.46 -8.58 16.74
CA SER A 9 -0.72 -7.20 16.34
C SER A 9 0.23 -6.84 15.18
N TRP A 10 -0.23 -6.94 13.94
CA TRP A 10 0.48 -6.42 12.77
C TRP A 10 0.31 -4.90 12.68
N ARG A 11 0.99 -4.15 13.55
CA ARG A 11 1.18 -2.70 13.35
C ARG A 11 2.40 -2.48 12.49
N VAL A 12 2.19 -2.12 11.21
CA VAL A 12 3.25 -1.66 10.32
C VAL A 12 3.48 -0.17 10.58
N ALA A 13 4.51 0.13 11.35
CA ALA A 13 5.04 1.48 11.46
C ALA A 13 5.73 1.87 10.13
N GLY A 14 5.12 2.79 9.40
CA GLY A 14 5.80 3.79 8.54
C GLY A 14 6.69 3.33 7.36
N THR A 15 6.83 2.04 7.08
CA THR A 15 7.65 1.54 5.96
C THR A 15 6.82 0.56 5.13
N GLY A 16 6.89 0.70 3.79
CA GLY A 16 6.16 -0.17 2.88
C GLY A 16 6.46 -1.66 3.13
N PRO A 17 5.62 -2.57 2.61
CA PRO A 17 5.75 -3.99 2.89
C PRO A 17 7.17 -4.48 2.54
N THR A 18 7.88 -5.02 3.53
CA THR A 18 9.23 -5.57 3.34
C THR A 18 9.17 -6.82 2.45
N SER A 19 10.24 -7.12 1.70
CA SER A 19 10.26 -8.25 0.76
C SER A 19 9.95 -9.60 1.44
N GLY A 20 10.36 -9.77 2.70
CA GLY A 20 10.02 -10.95 3.51
C GLY A 20 8.53 -11.03 3.86
N GLY A 21 7.90 -9.90 4.22
CA GLY A 21 6.48 -9.83 4.51
C GLY A 21 5.61 -10.15 3.29
N ILE A 22 6.01 -9.67 2.10
CA ILE A 22 5.28 -9.95 0.85
C ILE A 22 5.37 -11.44 0.49
N ARG A 23 6.54 -12.05 0.66
CA ARG A 23 6.70 -13.50 0.41
C ARG A 23 5.79 -14.33 1.31
N ALA A 24 5.74 -14.01 2.61
CA ALA A 24 4.85 -14.68 3.55
C ALA A 24 3.37 -14.47 3.19
N LEU A 25 3.00 -13.26 2.75
CA LEU A 25 1.65 -12.94 2.31
C LEU A 25 1.23 -13.75 1.07
N CYS A 26 2.12 -13.93 0.09
CA CYS A 26 1.84 -14.73 -1.11
C CYS A 26 1.71 -16.24 -0.82
N ALA A 27 2.43 -16.75 0.20
CA ALA A 27 2.43 -18.17 0.53
C ALA A 27 1.05 -18.70 0.94
N ARG A 28 0.25 -17.90 1.64
CA ARG A 28 -1.06 -18.32 2.16
C ARG A 28 -2.10 -18.55 1.05
N PRO A 29 -2.36 -17.61 0.12
CA PRO A 29 -3.23 -17.84 -1.03
C PRO A 29 -2.79 -19.03 -1.90
N THR A 30 -1.48 -19.18 -2.16
CA THR A 30 -0.95 -20.31 -2.93
C THR A 30 -1.23 -21.64 -2.24
N ARG A 31 -0.99 -21.74 -0.92
CA ARG A 31 -1.28 -22.96 -0.14
C ARG A 31 -2.76 -23.31 -0.13
N LEU A 32 -3.63 -22.29 -0.08
CA LEU A 32 -5.08 -22.45 -0.10
C LEU A 32 -5.65 -22.62 -1.51
N ARG A 33 -4.80 -22.64 -2.55
CA ARG A 33 -5.20 -22.76 -3.97
C ARG A 33 -6.25 -21.71 -4.37
N VAL A 34 -6.05 -20.49 -3.89
CA VAL A 34 -6.91 -19.36 -4.27
C VAL A 34 -6.79 -19.12 -5.77
N ALA A 35 -7.91 -19.14 -6.47
CA ALA A 35 -7.95 -18.96 -7.93
C ALA A 35 -7.78 -17.50 -8.35
N LEU A 36 -8.27 -16.55 -7.54
CA LEU A 36 -8.31 -15.12 -7.87
C LEU A 36 -8.13 -14.27 -6.60
N VAL A 37 -7.33 -13.21 -6.72
CA VAL A 37 -7.08 -12.23 -5.65
C VAL A 37 -7.58 -10.85 -6.09
N ALA A 38 -8.44 -10.21 -5.30
CA ALA A 38 -8.84 -8.83 -5.51
C ALA A 38 -8.07 -7.86 -4.61
N LEU A 39 -7.63 -6.73 -5.17
CA LEU A 39 -6.91 -5.68 -4.46
C LEU A 39 -7.44 -4.30 -4.85
N GLU A 40 -7.43 -3.34 -3.93
CA GLU A 40 -7.87 -1.96 -4.21
C GLU A 40 -6.90 -1.15 -5.09
N ARG A 41 -5.71 -1.68 -5.33
CA ARG A 41 -4.67 -1.00 -6.11
C ARG A 41 -4.30 -1.85 -7.32
N PRO A 42 -4.05 -1.24 -8.49
CA PRO A 42 -3.65 -1.94 -9.70
C PRO A 42 -2.13 -2.09 -9.86
N ASP A 43 -1.32 -1.42 -9.04
CA ASP A 43 0.14 -1.47 -9.12
C ASP A 43 0.83 -1.67 -7.77
N GLY A 44 2.12 -2.03 -7.82
CA GLY A 44 2.98 -2.17 -6.65
C GLY A 44 3.64 -3.54 -6.54
N LEU A 45 4.63 -3.60 -5.65
CA LEU A 45 5.43 -4.80 -5.42
C LEU A 45 4.58 -6.02 -5.05
N LEU A 46 3.47 -5.84 -4.32
CA LEU A 46 2.58 -6.93 -3.96
C LEU A 46 1.95 -7.59 -5.20
N ILE A 47 1.45 -6.80 -6.15
CA ILE A 47 0.80 -7.31 -7.37
C ILE A 47 1.83 -8.02 -8.23
N GLU A 48 3.00 -7.42 -8.41
CA GLU A 48 4.11 -8.04 -9.14
C GLU A 48 4.43 -9.43 -8.56
N ARG A 49 4.54 -9.54 -7.22
CA ARG A 49 4.82 -10.84 -6.57
C ARG A 49 3.68 -11.84 -6.66
N LEU A 50 2.43 -11.41 -6.57
CA LEU A 50 1.27 -12.29 -6.74
C LEU A 50 1.21 -12.85 -8.16
N LEU A 51 1.46 -12.00 -9.16
CA LEU A 51 1.53 -12.40 -10.57
C LEU A 51 2.73 -13.32 -10.83
N ASP A 52 3.91 -13.04 -10.25
CA ASP A 52 5.11 -13.88 -10.38
C ASP A 52 4.91 -15.31 -9.83
N VAL A 53 4.06 -15.49 -8.80
CA VAL A 53 3.70 -16.82 -8.27
C VAL A 53 2.51 -17.49 -8.98
N GLY A 54 2.03 -16.90 -10.08
CA GLY A 54 0.98 -17.46 -10.93
C GLY A 54 -0.45 -17.27 -10.42
N LEU A 55 -0.69 -16.36 -9.46
CA LEU A 55 -2.04 -16.04 -9.02
C LEU A 55 -2.70 -15.05 -9.99
N ALA A 56 -3.96 -15.28 -10.33
CA ALA A 56 -4.76 -14.27 -11.03
C ALA A 56 -5.08 -13.12 -10.06
N VAL A 57 -4.95 -11.89 -10.55
CA VAL A 57 -5.21 -10.68 -9.76
C VAL A 57 -6.21 -9.80 -10.50
N VAL A 58 -7.20 -9.26 -9.79
CA VAL A 58 -8.06 -8.17 -10.27
C VAL A 58 -7.86 -6.94 -9.40
N ALA A 59 -7.77 -5.79 -10.05
CA ALA A 59 -7.76 -4.50 -9.38
C ALA A 59 -9.18 -3.96 -9.32
N VAL A 60 -9.63 -3.61 -8.12
CA VAL A 60 -10.95 -3.04 -7.87
C VAL A 60 -10.76 -1.59 -7.44
N HIS A 61 -11.43 -0.64 -8.08
CA HIS A 61 -11.32 0.74 -7.66
C HIS A 61 -12.00 0.96 -6.29
N SER A 62 -11.44 1.79 -5.42
CA SER A 62 -11.98 2.02 -4.06
C SER A 62 -13.41 2.56 -4.06
N ASN A 63 -13.79 3.35 -5.08
CA ASN A 63 -15.17 3.79 -5.28
C ASN A 63 -16.12 2.62 -5.60
N GLU A 64 -15.67 1.58 -6.30
CA GLU A 64 -16.49 0.39 -6.59
C GLU A 64 -16.71 -0.42 -5.31
N VAL A 65 -15.66 -0.61 -4.50
CA VAL A 65 -15.79 -1.21 -3.17
C VAL A 65 -16.80 -0.43 -2.33
N LYS A 66 -16.67 0.91 -2.28
CA LYS A 66 -17.58 1.80 -1.54
C LYS A 66 -19.03 1.70 -2.05
N ALA A 67 -19.23 1.70 -3.36
CA ALA A 67 -20.55 1.57 -3.98
C ALA A 67 -21.22 0.22 -3.69
N MET A 68 -20.41 -0.82 -3.44
CA MET A 68 -20.89 -2.16 -3.16
C MET A 68 -21.23 -2.40 -1.68
N ARG A 69 -20.69 -1.60 -0.75
CA ARG A 69 -20.94 -1.75 0.70
C ARG A 69 -22.42 -1.85 1.08
N PRO A 70 -23.34 -1.03 0.54
CA PRO A 70 -24.76 -1.10 0.91
C PRO A 70 -25.41 -2.46 0.63
N ARG A 71 -24.85 -3.26 -0.29
CA ARG A 71 -25.34 -4.62 -0.58
C ARG A 71 -25.03 -5.62 0.55
N TYR A 72 -24.03 -5.34 1.38
CA TYR A 72 -23.51 -6.27 2.39
C TYR A 72 -23.59 -5.72 3.82
N SER A 73 -23.87 -4.44 4.01
CA SER A 73 -24.10 -3.84 5.32
C SER A 73 -25.16 -2.74 5.26
N LEU A 74 -26.06 -2.75 6.23
CA LEU A 74 -27.01 -1.67 6.49
C LEU A 74 -26.42 -0.57 7.39
N SER A 75 -25.33 -0.87 8.11
CA SER A 75 -24.62 0.09 8.96
C SER A 75 -23.42 0.67 8.21
N GLY A 76 -23.28 2.00 8.24
CA GLY A 76 -22.23 2.75 7.52
C GLY A 76 -20.83 2.64 8.12
N GLY A 77 -20.58 1.68 9.02
CA GLY A 77 -19.29 1.52 9.69
C GLY A 77 -18.20 1.07 8.71
N LYS A 78 -17.12 1.84 8.62
CA LYS A 78 -15.92 1.43 7.87
C LYS A 78 -15.03 0.56 8.76
N SER A 79 -14.70 -0.64 8.28
CA SER A 79 -13.73 -1.55 8.90
C SER A 79 -12.89 -2.19 7.82
N ASP A 80 -11.57 -2.30 8.02
CA ASP A 80 -10.66 -2.95 7.07
C ASP A 80 -11.01 -4.43 6.85
N SER A 81 -11.56 -5.10 7.87
CA SER A 81 -12.04 -6.48 7.75
C SER A 81 -13.26 -6.58 6.83
N PHE A 82 -14.15 -5.58 6.88
CA PHE A 82 -15.32 -5.51 6.03
C PHE A 82 -14.93 -5.19 4.59
N ASP A 83 -13.95 -4.30 4.38
CA ASP A 83 -13.44 -3.97 3.04
C ASP A 83 -12.81 -5.20 2.37
N SER A 84 -12.06 -5.98 3.15
CA SER A 84 -11.50 -7.26 2.69
C SER A 84 -12.58 -8.28 2.32
N PHE A 85 -13.67 -8.34 3.10
CA PHE A 85 -14.82 -9.19 2.80
C PHE A 85 -15.52 -8.76 1.50
N VAL A 86 -15.79 -7.47 1.32
CA VAL A 86 -16.42 -6.93 0.10
C VAL A 86 -15.55 -7.21 -1.14
N LEU A 87 -14.23 -7.05 -1.04
CA LEU A 87 -13.31 -7.40 -2.13
C LEU A 87 -13.35 -8.89 -2.47
N ALA A 88 -13.36 -9.76 -1.47
CA ALA A 88 -13.44 -11.19 -1.68
C ALA A 88 -14.77 -11.59 -2.35
N GLU A 89 -15.88 -10.96 -1.95
CA GLU A 89 -17.17 -11.17 -2.58
C GLU A 89 -17.24 -10.66 -4.01
N LEU A 90 -16.72 -9.47 -4.30
CA LEU A 90 -16.59 -8.96 -5.66
C LEU A 90 -15.77 -9.89 -6.56
N ALA A 91 -14.66 -10.44 -6.05
CA ALA A 91 -13.87 -11.44 -6.76
C ALA A 91 -14.67 -12.73 -7.01
N ARG A 92 -15.51 -13.13 -6.06
CA ARG A 92 -16.27 -14.39 -6.13
C ARG A 92 -17.46 -14.29 -7.07
N THR A 93 -18.22 -13.19 -7.04
CA THR A 93 -19.50 -13.07 -7.77
C THR A 93 -19.40 -12.23 -9.04
N ASP A 94 -18.55 -11.21 -9.03
CA ASP A 94 -18.49 -10.18 -10.08
C ASP A 94 -17.16 -10.20 -10.85
N SER A 95 -16.31 -11.23 -10.66
CA SER A 95 -14.99 -11.33 -11.33
C SER A 95 -15.02 -11.15 -12.84
N HIS A 96 -16.09 -11.62 -13.50
CA HIS A 96 -16.29 -11.47 -14.93
C HIS A 96 -16.40 -10.01 -15.41
N ARG A 97 -16.66 -9.06 -14.50
CA ARG A 97 -16.70 -7.62 -14.78
C ARG A 97 -15.34 -6.94 -14.63
N PHE A 98 -14.40 -7.60 -13.97
CA PHE A 98 -13.07 -7.07 -13.71
C PHE A 98 -12.07 -7.61 -14.72
N ARG A 99 -11.17 -6.72 -15.15
CA ARG A 99 -10.03 -7.14 -15.97
C ARG A 99 -9.00 -7.85 -15.08
N VAL A 100 -8.69 -9.09 -15.43
CA VAL A 100 -7.55 -9.81 -14.84
C VAL A 100 -6.26 -9.14 -15.28
N LEU A 101 -5.41 -8.83 -14.30
CA LEU A 101 -4.10 -8.25 -14.52
C LEU A 101 -3.16 -9.28 -15.16
N VAL A 102 -2.38 -8.79 -16.11
CA VAL A 102 -1.34 -9.57 -16.79
C VAL A 102 0.01 -9.10 -16.30
N PRO A 103 0.99 -10.00 -16.10
CA PRO A 103 2.36 -9.60 -15.78
C PRO A 103 2.88 -8.57 -16.79
N ASP A 104 3.46 -7.49 -16.27
CA ASP A 104 4.14 -6.49 -17.09
C ASP A 104 5.39 -7.08 -17.76
N SER A 105 5.77 -6.55 -18.93
CA SER A 105 7.05 -6.87 -19.55
C SER A 105 8.24 -6.38 -18.70
N ASP A 106 9.39 -7.03 -18.82
CA ASP A 106 10.60 -6.64 -18.08
C ASP A 106 11.03 -5.20 -18.39
N ARG A 107 10.80 -4.73 -19.62
CA ARG A 107 11.05 -3.34 -20.01
C ARG A 107 10.14 -2.37 -19.25
N ASN A 108 8.85 -2.69 -19.13
CA ASN A 108 7.90 -1.87 -18.36
C ASN A 108 8.23 -1.87 -16.87
N LYS A 109 8.62 -3.03 -16.31
CA LYS A 109 9.08 -3.15 -14.92
C LYS A 109 10.30 -2.27 -14.67
N ALA A 110 11.31 -2.33 -15.55
CA ALA A 110 12.52 -1.52 -15.44
C ALA A 110 12.22 -0.01 -15.52
N LEU A 111 11.39 0.42 -16.48
CA LEU A 111 10.95 1.80 -16.61
C LEU A 111 10.25 2.30 -15.33
N ARG A 112 9.33 1.51 -14.80
CA ARG A 112 8.59 1.85 -13.56
C ARG A 112 9.54 1.95 -12.36
N ALA A 113 10.51 1.05 -12.25
CA ALA A 113 11.54 1.09 -11.20
C ALA A 113 12.38 2.38 -11.28
N MET A 114 12.81 2.78 -12.48
CA MET A 114 13.54 4.03 -12.69
C MET A 114 12.71 5.27 -12.33
N THR A 115 11.43 5.31 -12.73
CA THR A 115 10.51 6.41 -12.39
C THR A 115 10.34 6.52 -10.88
N ARG A 116 10.10 5.41 -10.17
CA ARG A 116 9.99 5.39 -8.71
C ARG A 116 11.29 5.84 -8.02
N ALA A 117 12.45 5.41 -8.53
CA ALA A 117 13.75 5.85 -8.03
C ALA A 117 13.93 7.36 -8.18
N ARG A 118 13.59 7.91 -9.35
CA ARG A 118 13.62 9.36 -9.60
C ARG A 118 12.69 10.12 -8.66
N GLU A 119 11.45 9.69 -8.50
CA GLU A 119 10.50 10.33 -7.57
C GLU A 119 11.03 10.33 -6.13
N SER A 120 11.64 9.22 -5.69
CA SER A 120 12.26 9.12 -4.37
C SER A 120 13.37 10.16 -4.21
N LEU A 121 14.27 10.26 -5.19
CA LEU A 121 15.35 11.25 -5.18
C LEU A 121 14.82 12.69 -5.18
N VAL A 122 13.76 12.98 -5.95
CA VAL A 122 13.12 14.29 -5.96
C VAL A 122 12.53 14.62 -4.59
N ARG A 123 11.83 13.67 -3.95
CA ARG A 123 11.30 13.86 -2.58
C ARG A 123 12.42 14.13 -1.58
N THR A 124 13.50 13.34 -1.61
CA THR A 124 14.67 13.56 -0.75
C THR A 124 15.28 14.94 -0.98
N ARG A 125 15.46 15.34 -2.23
CA ARG A 125 16.00 16.67 -2.57
C ARG A 125 15.14 17.80 -2.03
N VAL A 126 13.82 17.73 -2.23
CA VAL A 126 12.87 18.73 -1.72
C VAL A 126 12.89 18.76 -0.19
N GLY A 127 12.91 17.59 0.45
CA GLY A 127 12.99 17.46 1.90
C GLY A 127 14.25 18.13 2.47
N LEU A 128 15.42 17.84 1.90
CA LEU A 128 16.69 18.45 2.30
C LEU A 128 16.70 19.97 2.09
N ALA A 129 16.18 20.46 0.97
CA ALA A 129 16.09 21.89 0.70
C ALA A 129 15.17 22.61 1.71
N ASN A 130 14.05 21.99 2.09
CA ASN A 130 13.16 22.53 3.12
C ASN A 130 13.84 22.55 4.49
N GLN A 131 14.50 21.46 4.89
CA GLN A 131 15.26 21.40 6.14
C GLN A 131 16.35 22.48 6.22
N LEU A 132 17.08 22.71 5.13
CA LEU A 132 18.09 23.76 5.06
C LEU A 132 17.46 25.15 5.26
N ARG A 133 16.37 25.46 4.54
CA ARG A 133 15.68 26.75 4.68
C ARG A 133 15.18 26.96 6.11
N ASP A 134 14.60 25.93 6.71
CA ASP A 134 14.10 26.02 8.09
C ASP A 134 15.24 26.26 9.08
N ARG A 135 16.38 25.57 8.92
CA ARG A 135 17.55 25.79 9.76
C ARG A 135 18.10 27.21 9.64
N LEU A 136 18.19 27.73 8.41
CA LEU A 136 18.64 29.11 8.17
C LEU A 136 17.68 30.15 8.75
N ARG A 137 16.36 29.97 8.61
CA ARG A 137 15.37 30.88 9.23
C ARG A 137 15.54 30.94 10.74
N VAL A 138 15.70 29.79 11.41
CA VAL A 138 15.88 29.74 12.87
C VAL A 138 17.16 30.45 13.30
N LEU A 139 18.27 30.26 12.60
CA LEU A 139 19.55 30.92 12.91
C LEU A 139 19.49 32.45 12.73
N LEU A 140 18.87 32.90 11.63
CA LEU A 140 18.71 34.34 11.36
C LEU A 140 17.78 35.01 12.37
N ALA A 141 16.68 34.35 12.76
CA ALA A 141 15.79 34.86 13.81
C ALA A 141 16.51 34.99 15.17
N ARG A 142 17.31 33.99 15.56
CA ARG A 142 18.14 34.05 16.79
C ARG A 142 19.16 35.17 16.74
N ARG A 143 19.81 35.41 15.59
CA ARG A 143 20.77 36.50 15.43
C ARG A 143 20.11 37.87 15.60
N GLN A 144 18.92 38.08 15.05
CA GLN A 144 18.19 39.35 15.21
C GLN A 144 17.78 39.60 16.67
N GLN A 145 17.37 38.56 17.40
CA GLN A 145 17.02 38.67 18.82
C GLN A 145 18.25 38.93 19.71
N GLY A 146 19.42 38.36 19.38
CA GLY A 146 20.67 38.62 20.12
C GLY A 146 21.29 40.00 19.87
N VAL A 147 20.95 40.67 18.76
CA VAL A 147 21.39 42.04 18.44
C VAL A 147 20.49 43.10 19.11
N LEU A 148 19.30 42.74 19.58
CA LEU A 148 18.35 43.65 20.24
C LEU A 148 18.53 43.74 21.77
N VAL A 149 19.51 43.04 22.36
CA VAL A 149 19.75 42.97 23.83
C VAL A 149 21.08 43.61 24.25
N SER A 150 21.77 44.33 23.36
CA SER A 150 22.96 45.14 23.67
C SER A 150 22.70 46.61 23.41
#